data_AF-A0A2E0AJY7-F1
#
_entry.id   AF-A0A2E0AJY7-F1
#
_cell.length_a   1.000
_cell.length_b   1.000
_cell.length_c   1.000
_cell.angle_alpha   90.00
_cell.angle_beta   90.00
_cell.angle_gamma   90.00
#
_symmetry.space_group_name_H-M   'P 1'
#
loop_
_entity.id
_entity.type
_entity.pdbx_description
1 polymer ?
#
loop_
_entity_poly.entity_id
_entity_poly.type
_entity_poly.pdbx_seq_one_letter_code
_entity_poly.pdbx_strand_id
1 'polypeptide(L)' 'MSLSKRYRELMDQANQAKDRQTYFYYVKKAELLLRSESPDHYGISGAFSPVPEQMDISAA' A
#
# COMPACT_ATOMS: atom_id res chain seq x y z
N MET A 1 -19.77 8.94 -3.64
CA MET A 1 -19.16 7.64 -3.25
C MET A 1 -18.52 7.82 -1.89
N SER A 2 -18.69 6.89 -0.93
CA SER A 2 -18.10 7.00 0.41
C SER A 2 -16.73 6.32 0.51
N LEU A 3 -15.84 6.87 1.34
CA LEU A 3 -14.50 6.33 1.63
C LEU A 3 -14.53 4.82 1.94
N SER A 4 -15.45 4.40 2.80
CA SER A 4 -15.61 3.00 3.21
C SER A 4 -15.95 2.07 2.06
N LYS A 5 -16.72 2.54 1.07
CA LYS A 5 -17.07 1.75 -0.12
C LYS A 5 -15.83 1.53 -1.00
N ARG A 6 -15.08 2.59 -1.27
CA ARG A 6 -13.90 2.52 -2.14
C ARG A 6 -12.72 1.78 -1.52
N TYR A 7 -12.56 1.88 -0.19
CA TYR A 7 -11.61 1.05 0.54
C TYR A 7 -11.95 -0.43 0.46
N ARG A 8 -13.24 -0.79 0.65
CA ARG A 8 -13.69 -2.19 0.55
C ARG A 8 -13.47 -2.74 -0.85
N GLU A 9 -13.78 -1.98 -1.91
CA GLU A 9 -13.52 -2.37 -3.29
C GLU A 9 -12.04 -2.68 -3.55
N LEU A 10 -11.12 -1.86 -3.03
CA LEU A 10 -9.67 -2.11 -3.15
C LEU A 10 -9.23 -3.37 -2.40
N MET A 11 -9.78 -3.61 -1.21
CA MET A 11 -9.46 -4.83 -0.45
C MET A 11 -10.05 -6.09 -1.10
N ASP A 12 -11.23 -6.01 -1.69
CA ASP A 12 -11.81 -7.10 -2.47
C ASP A 12 -10.93 -7.45 -3.69
N GLN A 13 -10.42 -6.42 -4.39
CA GLN A 13 -9.47 -6.60 -5.49
C GLN A 13 -8.13 -7.20 -5.02
N ALA A 14 -7.62 -6.78 -3.86
CA ALA A 14 -6.44 -7.38 -3.27
C ALA A 14 -6.66 -8.88 -2.97
N ASN A 15 -7.78 -9.24 -2.36
CA ASN A 15 -8.11 -10.62 -2.01
C ASN A 15 -8.33 -11.53 -3.24
N GLN A 16 -8.70 -10.96 -4.39
CA GLN A 16 -8.83 -11.69 -5.65
C GLN A 16 -7.50 -11.83 -6.41
N ALA A 17 -6.44 -11.14 -5.97
CA ALA A 17 -5.15 -11.21 -6.63
C ALA A 17 -4.56 -12.63 -6.56
N LYS A 18 -4.11 -13.15 -7.70
CA LYS A 18 -3.48 -14.47 -7.81
C LYS A 18 -1.98 -14.43 -7.56
N ASP A 19 -1.41 -13.23 -7.49
CA ASP A 19 0.00 -13.00 -7.30
C ASP A 19 0.24 -11.91 -6.24
N ARG A 20 1.42 -11.98 -5.64
CA ARG A 20 1.81 -11.14 -4.52
C ARG A 20 1.98 -9.67 -4.94
N GLN A 21 2.38 -9.40 -6.17
CA GLN A 21 2.61 -8.04 -6.66
C GLN A 21 1.29 -7.30 -6.82
N THR A 22 0.29 -7.95 -7.42
CA THR A 22 -1.06 -7.42 -7.60
C THR A 22 -1.75 -7.24 -6.25
N TYR A 23 -1.58 -8.17 -5.31
CA TYR A 23 -2.08 -8.02 -3.94
C TYR A 23 -1.53 -6.74 -3.30
N PHE A 24 -0.21 -6.56 -3.27
CA PHE A 24 0.41 -5.39 -2.65
C PHE A 24 0.07 -4.09 -3.35
N TYR A 25 -0.13 -4.10 -4.67
CA TYR A 25 -0.58 -2.93 -5.41
C TYR A 25 -1.92 -2.39 -4.89
N TYR A 26 -2.91 -3.26 -4.70
CA TYR A 26 -4.22 -2.86 -4.20
C TYR A 26 -4.19 -2.44 -2.72
N VAL A 27 -3.41 -3.14 -1.89
CA VAL A 27 -3.19 -2.74 -0.49
C VAL A 27 -2.57 -1.34 -0.40
N LYS A 28 -1.52 -1.06 -1.18
CA LYS A 28 -0.90 0.29 -1.20
C LYS A 28 -1.88 1.37 -1.61
N LYS A 29 -2.74 1.10 -2.60
CA LYS A 29 -3.79 2.03 -3.01
C LYS A 29 -4.79 2.31 -1.89
N ALA A 30 -5.17 1.28 -1.14
CA ALA A 30 -6.08 1.43 0.00
C ALA A 30 -5.45 2.26 1.13
N GLU A 31 -4.16 2.07 1.41
CA GLU A 31 -3.43 2.90 2.37
C GLU A 31 -3.36 4.38 1.93
N LEU A 32 -3.05 4.66 0.67
CA LEU A 32 -3.00 6.02 0.15
C LEU A 32 -4.38 6.71 0.23
N LEU A 33 -5.44 5.97 -0.06
CA LEU A 33 -6.82 6.47 0.06
C LEU A 33 -7.11 6.90 1.50
N LEU A 34 -6.79 6.05 2.49
CA LEU A 34 -6.99 6.37 3.91
C LEU A 34 -6.16 7.59 4.36
N ARG A 35 -4.91 7.71 3.90
CA ARG A 35 -4.06 8.88 4.21
C ARG A 35 -4.61 10.17 3.62
N SER A 36 -5.14 10.12 2.40
CA SER A 36 -5.66 11.31 1.72
C SER A 36 -6.94 11.88 2.37
N GLU A 37 -7.75 11.03 2.99
CA GLU A 37 -9.01 11.45 3.62
C GLU A 37 -8.91 11.60 5.15
N SER A 38 -7.76 11.32 5.74
CA SER A 38 -7.53 11.48 7.18
C SER A 38 -6.07 11.83 7.48
N PRO A 39 -5.61 13.05 7.12
CA PRO A 39 -4.24 13.49 7.40
C PRO A 39 -3.90 13.44 8.89
N ASP A 40 -4.88 13.74 9.75
CA ASP A 40 -4.68 13.91 11.20
C ASP A 40 -5.13 12.72 12.06
N HIS A 41 -5.84 11.73 11.48
CA HIS A 41 -6.57 10.73 12.28
C HIS A 41 -5.88 9.37 12.43
N TYR A 42 -4.99 8.98 11.50
CA TYR A 42 -4.39 7.64 11.54
C TYR A 42 -2.95 7.59 12.05
N GLY A 43 -2.34 8.73 12.41
CA GLY A 43 -0.98 8.75 12.97
C GLY A 43 0.06 8.03 12.10
N ILE A 44 -0.20 7.84 10.79
CA ILE A 44 0.70 7.15 9.87
C ILE A 44 1.79 8.14 9.42
N SER A 45 2.54 8.64 10.40
CA SER A 45 3.83 9.27 10.19
C SER A 45 4.79 8.21 9.67
N GLY A 46 4.88 8.11 8.35
CA GLY A 46 6.16 7.87 7.69
C GLY A 46 6.97 6.62 8.06
N ALA A 47 6.37 5.48 8.44
CA ALA A 47 7.09 4.21 8.43
C ALA A 47 7.17 3.61 7.01
N PHE A 48 7.46 4.46 6.01
CA PHE A 48 8.09 4.02 4.77
C PHE A 48 9.57 4.34 4.95
N SER A 49 10.31 3.45 5.62
CA SER A 49 11.69 3.27 5.21
C SER A 49 11.59 2.69 3.80
N PRO A 50 12.00 3.40 2.74
CA PRO A 50 12.26 2.70 1.48
C PRO A 50 13.29 1.65 1.87
N VAL A 51 12.92 0.37 1.81
CA VAL A 51 13.90 -0.71 1.88
C VAL A 51 14.87 -0.37 0.75
N PRO A 52 16.14 -0.04 1.05
CA PRO A 52 17.11 0.14 -0.01
C PRO A 52 17.21 -1.22 -0.67
N GLU A 53 16.84 -1.26 -1.95
CA GLU A 53 17.23 -2.31 -2.86
C GLU A 53 18.76 -2.25 -2.92
N GLN A 54 19.42 -2.92 -1.97
CA GLN A 54 20.87 -3.03 -1.98
C GLN A 54 21.20 -4.05 -3.06
N MET A 55 21.35 -3.50 -4.27
CA MET A 55 21.98 -4.13 -5.41
C MET A 55 23.27 -4.85 -4.97
N ASP A 56 23.38 -6.06 -5.48
CA ASP A 56 24.58 -6.88 -5.54
C ASP A 56 25.78 -6.03 -5.99
N ILE A 57 26.84 -6.03 -5.17
CA ILE A 57 28.18 -5.73 -5.65
C ILE A 57 29.03 -6.97 -5.38
N SER A 58 28.91 -7.92 -6.30
CA SER A 58 30.03 -8.75 -6.73
C SER A 58 31.27 -7.87 -6.93
N ALA A 59 32.32 -8.10 -6.13
CA ALA A 59 33.66 -7.58 -6.40
C ALA A 59 34.71 -8.61 -5.96
N ALA A 60 35.28 -9.24 -7.00
CA ALA A 60 36.63 -9.81 -7.16
C ALA A 60 37.27 -10.64 -6.02
#